data_AF-A0A5C8GI74-F1
#
_entry.id   AF-A0A5C8GI74-F1
#
_cell.length_a   1.000
_cell.length_b   1.000
_cell.length_c   1.000
_cell.angle_alpha   90.00
_cell.angle_beta   90.00
_cell.angle_gamma   90.00
#
_symmetry.space_group_name_H-M   'P 1'
#
loop_
_entity.id
_entity.type
_entity.pdbx_description
1 polymer ?
#
loop_
_entity_poly.entity_id
_entity_poly.type
_entity_poly.pdbx_seq_one_letter_code
_entity_poly.pdbx_strand_id
1 'polypeptide(L)'
;MNNEEIRLVKVILESGFASRRKCEKAILSGRVRVNNEIILEPAYKVKEKDTVSLDRKIIERQNKRYMALYKPLGVVSTTKYLPGRRIITEFFKGIKERLFYAGRLDSESRGIMIITNDGEFANIITHPSYEILKVYDVTINGKIDSEKLLEASKGITIKNINYSPFKFKILSKGRIQSKIRLTINEGKNREIRKIFEHLGYKVIDLERISVGCVSKYNEVSGTLEAGHIRDLTEKEIAFFFNQKDKKLKDIENIFSSENIENIDKDYKEEIKINEKANIKKHNKSKWAKPKNLKKKIKKANFK
;
A
#
# COMPACT_ATOMS: atom_id res chain seq x y z
N MET A 1 -17.68 -16.92 -23.83
CA MET A 1 -16.53 -17.64 -23.25
C MET A 1 -15.35 -16.69 -23.24
N ASN A 2 -14.94 -16.22 -22.06
CA ASN A 2 -13.79 -15.32 -21.97
C ASN A 2 -12.52 -16.12 -22.34
N ASN A 3 -11.90 -15.76 -23.46
CA ASN A 3 -10.61 -16.35 -23.88
C ASN A 3 -9.45 -15.70 -23.11
N GLU A 4 -9.64 -15.47 -21.81
CA GLU A 4 -8.66 -14.81 -20.97
C GLU A 4 -7.51 -15.76 -20.65
N GLU A 5 -6.36 -15.46 -21.22
CA GLU A 5 -5.12 -16.18 -20.96
C GLU A 5 -4.47 -15.68 -19.67
N ILE A 6 -4.22 -16.59 -18.73
CA ILE A 6 -3.62 -16.28 -17.43
C ILE A 6 -2.21 -16.87 -17.39
N ARG A 7 -1.24 -16.11 -16.86
CA ARG A 7 0.13 -16.63 -16.68
C ARG A 7 0.13 -17.87 -15.79
N LEU A 8 0.82 -18.92 -16.22
CA LEU A 8 0.97 -20.19 -15.51
C LEU A 8 1.46 -19.99 -14.07
N VAL A 9 2.43 -19.09 -13.87
CA VAL A 9 2.92 -18.71 -12.52
C VAL A 9 1.78 -18.23 -11.63
N LYS A 10 0.82 -17.45 -12.14
CA LYS A 10 -0.34 -16.97 -11.37
C LYS A 10 -1.24 -18.14 -10.97
N VAL A 11 -1.48 -19.09 -11.87
CA VAL A 11 -2.29 -20.28 -11.57
C VAL A 11 -1.66 -21.13 -10.45
N ILE A 12 -0.36 -21.37 -10.51
CA ILE A 12 0.36 -22.13 -9.46
C ILE A 12 0.41 -21.34 -8.13
N LEU A 13 0.48 -20.02 -8.19
CA LEU A 13 0.42 -19.19 -6.99
C LEU A 13 -0.96 -19.28 -6.31
N GLU A 14 -2.02 -19.22 -7.12
CA GLU A 14 -3.40 -19.28 -6.64
C GLU A 14 -3.81 -20.67 -6.13
N SER A 15 -3.07 -21.73 -6.48
CA SER A 15 -3.23 -23.04 -5.83
C SER A 15 -2.64 -23.12 -4.43
N GLY A 16 -1.92 -22.07 -4.00
CA GLY A 16 -1.29 -22.03 -2.69
C GLY A 16 -0.06 -22.92 -2.57
N PHE A 17 0.52 -23.39 -3.67
CA PHE A 17 1.72 -24.24 -3.66
C PHE A 17 2.90 -23.58 -2.93
N ALA A 18 3.27 -22.37 -3.35
CA ALA A 18 4.45 -21.70 -2.81
C ALA A 18 4.45 -20.18 -3.06
N SER A 19 5.52 -19.50 -2.63
CA SER A 19 5.78 -18.11 -3.02
C SER A 19 6.09 -18.00 -4.51
N ARG A 20 5.89 -16.82 -5.12
CA ARG A 20 6.15 -16.55 -6.54
C ARG A 20 7.47 -17.12 -7.06
N ARG A 21 8.58 -16.79 -6.42
CA ARG A 21 9.93 -17.28 -6.80
C ARG A 21 10.06 -18.81 -6.77
N LYS A 22 9.34 -19.48 -5.86
CA LYS A 22 9.32 -20.94 -5.77
C LYS A 22 8.45 -21.56 -6.86
N CYS A 23 7.34 -20.91 -7.24
CA CYS A 23 6.53 -21.34 -8.38
C CYS A 23 7.31 -21.19 -9.69
N GLU A 24 7.98 -20.06 -9.92
CA GLU A 24 8.88 -19.85 -11.07
C GLU A 24 9.99 -20.91 -11.12
N LYS A 25 10.63 -21.21 -9.97
CA LYS A 25 11.62 -22.29 -9.88
C LYS A 25 11.03 -23.67 -10.19
N ALA A 26 9.79 -23.95 -9.76
CA ALA A 26 9.14 -25.22 -10.05
C ALA A 26 8.91 -25.43 -11.56
N ILE A 27 8.47 -24.37 -12.26
CA ILE A 27 8.35 -24.36 -13.72
C ILE A 27 9.71 -24.64 -14.36
N LEU A 28 10.73 -23.85 -14.03
CA LEU A 28 12.09 -24.01 -14.59
C LEU A 28 12.71 -25.40 -14.34
N SER A 29 12.29 -26.08 -13.27
CA SER A 29 12.75 -27.43 -12.93
C SER A 29 11.95 -28.56 -13.60
N GLY A 30 11.01 -28.26 -14.51
CA GLY A 30 10.22 -29.28 -15.22
C GLY A 30 9.18 -30.01 -14.36
N ARG A 31 8.83 -29.44 -13.20
CA ARG A 31 7.85 -30.04 -12.27
C ARG A 31 6.40 -29.75 -12.65
N VAL A 32 6.19 -28.77 -13.52
CA VAL A 32 4.87 -28.29 -13.92
C VAL A 32 4.53 -28.81 -15.31
N ARG A 33 3.30 -29.30 -15.46
CA ARG A 33 2.74 -29.67 -16.76
C ARG A 33 1.45 -28.91 -17.05
N VAL A 34 1.22 -28.62 -18.32
CA VAL A 34 -0.04 -28.13 -18.85
C VAL A 34 -0.51 -29.14 -19.89
N ASN A 35 -1.71 -29.71 -19.72
CA ASN A 35 -2.24 -30.75 -20.62
C ASN A 35 -1.25 -31.92 -20.84
N ASN A 36 -0.58 -32.35 -19.76
CA ASN A 36 0.47 -33.38 -19.72
C ASN A 36 1.83 -33.03 -20.36
N GLU A 37 1.98 -31.86 -20.96
CA GLU A 37 3.26 -31.39 -21.50
C GLU A 37 4.06 -30.60 -20.45
N ILE A 38 5.37 -30.85 -20.37
CA ILE A 38 6.25 -30.16 -19.41
C ILE A 38 6.48 -28.73 -19.90
N ILE A 39 6.18 -27.75 -19.05
CA ILE A 39 6.42 -26.34 -19.33
C ILE A 39 7.62 -25.84 -18.53
N LEU A 40 8.58 -25.22 -19.23
CA LEU A 40 9.78 -24.62 -18.63
C LEU A 40 9.78 -23.09 -18.66
N GLU A 41 8.80 -22.46 -19.32
CA GLU A 41 8.72 -21.02 -19.47
C GLU A 41 7.79 -20.39 -18.40
N PRO A 42 8.31 -19.57 -17.46
CA PRO A 42 7.46 -18.92 -16.45
C PRO A 42 6.44 -17.92 -17.03
N ALA A 43 6.71 -17.38 -18.22
CA ALA A 43 5.81 -16.47 -18.93
C ALA A 43 4.67 -17.18 -19.67
N TYR A 44 4.71 -18.52 -19.75
CA TYR A 44 3.68 -19.33 -20.40
C TYR A 44 2.30 -18.97 -19.89
N LYS A 45 1.32 -18.92 -20.78
CA LYS A 45 -0.07 -18.61 -20.44
C LYS A 45 -0.94 -19.83 -20.66
N VAL A 46 -1.88 -20.03 -19.74
CA VAL A 46 -2.87 -21.10 -19.77
C VAL A 46 -4.26 -20.51 -19.98
N LYS A 47 -5.10 -21.26 -20.67
CA LYS A 47 -6.53 -20.99 -20.86
C LYS A 47 -7.31 -21.66 -19.75
N GLU A 48 -8.55 -21.24 -19.56
CA GLU A 48 -9.45 -21.79 -18.54
C GLU A 48 -9.67 -23.29 -18.67
N LYS A 49 -9.68 -23.82 -19.90
CA LYS A 49 -9.83 -25.25 -20.20
C LYS A 49 -8.57 -26.09 -19.96
N ASP A 50 -7.41 -25.46 -19.77
CA ASP A 50 -6.15 -26.18 -19.64
C ASP A 50 -6.03 -26.81 -18.26
N THR A 51 -5.57 -28.06 -18.22
CA THR A 51 -5.30 -28.76 -16.97
C THR A 51 -3.85 -28.53 -16.55
N VAL A 52 -3.65 -27.88 -15.40
CA VAL A 52 -2.31 -27.66 -14.82
C VAL A 52 -2.05 -28.70 -13.74
N SER A 53 -0.90 -29.36 -13.81
CA SER A 53 -0.43 -30.27 -12.76
C SER A 53 0.97 -29.91 -12.28
N LEU A 54 1.21 -30.16 -11.00
CA LEU A 54 2.50 -29.99 -10.34
C LEU A 54 2.89 -31.32 -9.71
N ASP A 55 4.09 -31.83 -10.03
CA ASP A 55 4.53 -33.16 -9.62
C ASP A 55 3.49 -34.27 -9.92
N ARG A 56 2.86 -34.18 -11.10
CA ARG A 56 1.82 -35.10 -11.60
C ARG A 56 0.49 -35.08 -10.81
N LYS A 57 0.29 -34.10 -9.93
CA LYS A 57 -1.01 -33.86 -9.27
C LYS A 57 -1.67 -32.63 -9.87
N ILE A 58 -2.94 -32.75 -10.27
CA ILE A 58 -3.72 -31.61 -10.73
C ILE A 58 -3.81 -30.60 -9.57
N ILE A 59 -3.58 -29.33 -9.88
CA ILE A 59 -3.67 -28.25 -8.90
C ILE A 59 -4.94 -27.45 -9.14
N GLU A 60 -5.63 -27.13 -8.05
CA GLU A 60 -6.85 -26.32 -8.05
C GLU A 60 -6.60 -24.98 -7.36
N ARG A 61 -7.38 -23.96 -7.73
CA ARG A 61 -7.31 -22.65 -7.07
C ARG A 61 -7.87 -22.74 -5.65
N GLN A 62 -7.22 -22.05 -4.72
CA GLN A 62 -7.73 -21.89 -3.37
C GLN A 62 -8.86 -20.85 -3.32
N ASN A 63 -9.77 -21.02 -2.36
CA ASN A 63 -10.75 -20.00 -2.03
C ASN A 63 -10.05 -18.71 -1.60
N LYS A 64 -10.55 -17.56 -2.05
CA LYS A 64 -9.98 -16.26 -1.67
C LYS A 64 -10.32 -15.96 -0.21
N ARG A 65 -9.32 -15.50 0.55
CA ARG A 65 -9.44 -15.15 1.97
C ARG A 65 -9.02 -13.71 2.19
N TYR A 66 -9.81 -12.96 2.95
CA TYR A 66 -9.55 -11.57 3.29
C TYR A 66 -9.73 -11.39 4.79
N MET A 67 -8.66 -11.08 5.51
CA MET A 67 -8.67 -11.10 6.96
C MET A 67 -7.93 -9.90 7.55
N ALA A 68 -8.36 -9.48 8.74
CA ALA A 68 -7.65 -8.53 9.59
C ALA A 68 -7.03 -9.28 10.76
N LEU A 69 -5.72 -9.09 10.95
CA LEU A 69 -4.98 -9.54 12.13
C LEU A 69 -4.57 -8.32 12.94
N TYR A 70 -4.84 -8.30 14.25
CA TYR A 70 -4.13 -7.39 15.13
C TYR A 70 -2.79 -8.02 15.51
N LYS A 71 -1.70 -7.57 14.88
CA LYS A 71 -0.36 -8.07 15.14
C LYS A 71 0.12 -7.62 16.52
N PRO A 72 0.55 -8.54 17.42
CA PRO A 72 1.17 -8.18 18.69
C PRO A 72 2.56 -7.52 18.54
N LEU A 73 2.99 -6.86 19.61
CA LEU A 73 4.36 -6.41 19.79
C LEU A 73 5.30 -7.63 19.87
N GLY A 74 6.54 -7.49 19.39
CA GLY A 74 7.58 -8.54 19.43
C GLY A 74 7.50 -9.57 18.29
N VAL A 75 6.41 -9.60 17.51
CA VAL A 75 6.22 -10.53 16.38
C VAL A 75 6.87 -10.01 15.11
N VAL A 76 7.58 -10.84 14.36
CA VAL A 76 8.19 -10.45 13.08
C VAL A 76 7.23 -10.71 11.91
N SER A 77 7.04 -9.71 11.04
CA SER A 77 6.30 -9.87 9.77
C SER A 77 7.14 -10.64 8.72
N THR A 78 7.16 -11.96 8.85
CA THR A 78 7.80 -12.89 7.91
C THR A 78 7.03 -14.20 7.83
N THR A 79 6.99 -14.81 6.65
CA THR A 79 6.50 -16.17 6.43
C THR A 79 7.61 -17.22 6.46
N LYS A 80 8.87 -16.78 6.56
CA LYS A 80 10.02 -17.66 6.73
C LYS A 80 10.17 -17.98 8.21
N TYR A 81 10.48 -19.25 8.51
CA TYR A 81 10.90 -19.66 9.84
C TYR A 81 12.10 -18.83 10.31
N LEU A 82 12.06 -18.42 11.57
CA LEU A 82 13.10 -17.63 12.21
C LEU A 82 13.31 -18.16 13.64
N PRO A 83 14.41 -18.89 13.91
CA PRO A 83 14.67 -19.48 15.22
C PRO A 83 14.61 -18.44 16.35
N GLY A 84 14.01 -18.82 17.49
CA GLY A 84 13.95 -17.97 18.69
C GLY A 84 13.09 -16.70 18.54
N ARG A 85 12.33 -16.54 17.45
CA ARG A 85 11.47 -15.38 17.20
C ARG A 85 10.06 -15.80 16.86
N ARG A 86 9.08 -15.11 17.44
CA ARG A 86 7.66 -15.23 17.05
C ARG A 86 7.45 -14.59 15.68
N ILE A 87 6.71 -15.26 14.80
CA ILE A 87 6.48 -14.81 13.42
C ILE A 87 5.00 -14.81 13.10
N ILE A 88 4.62 -13.95 12.16
CA ILE A 88 3.20 -13.67 11.87
C ILE A 88 2.38 -14.91 11.49
N THR A 89 3.00 -15.94 10.92
CA THR A 89 2.29 -17.15 10.50
C THR A 89 1.72 -17.96 11.65
N GLU A 90 2.15 -17.71 12.89
CA GLU A 90 1.58 -18.39 14.06
C GLU A 90 0.11 -18.05 14.33
N PHE A 91 -0.34 -16.87 13.90
CA PHE A 91 -1.70 -16.37 14.19
C PHE A 91 -2.78 -16.85 13.21
N PHE A 92 -2.39 -17.60 12.18
CA PHE A 92 -3.30 -18.20 11.22
C PHE A 92 -2.90 -19.65 10.91
N LYS A 93 -2.26 -20.31 11.90
CA LYS A 93 -2.12 -21.76 11.91
C LYS A 93 -3.50 -22.39 12.01
N GLY A 94 -3.81 -23.33 11.12
CA GLY A 94 -5.12 -23.99 11.05
C GLY A 94 -6.01 -23.49 9.90
N ILE A 95 -5.65 -22.39 9.24
CA ILE A 95 -6.30 -22.00 8.00
C ILE A 95 -5.75 -22.85 6.84
N LYS A 96 -6.66 -23.49 6.09
CA LYS A 96 -6.31 -24.40 4.99
C LYS A 96 -5.59 -23.67 3.85
N GLU A 97 -6.03 -22.46 3.53
CA GLU A 97 -5.45 -21.66 2.46
C GLU A 97 -4.06 -21.14 2.80
N ARG A 98 -3.21 -21.03 1.78
CA ARG A 98 -1.87 -20.46 1.94
C ARG A 98 -1.98 -18.94 1.98
N LEU A 99 -1.88 -18.36 3.17
CA LEU A 99 -1.97 -16.91 3.36
C LEU A 99 -0.61 -16.19 3.33
N PHE A 100 -0.68 -14.87 3.10
CA PHE A 100 0.42 -13.93 3.26
C PHE A 100 -0.11 -12.58 3.76
N TYR A 101 0.80 -11.67 4.12
CA TYR A 101 0.46 -10.34 4.63
C TYR A 101 0.54 -9.27 3.55
N ALA A 102 -0.40 -8.32 3.57
CA ALA A 102 -0.38 -7.13 2.73
C ALA A 102 0.24 -5.96 3.51
N GLY A 103 1.50 -5.65 3.18
CA GLY A 103 2.30 -4.64 3.86
C GLY A 103 2.99 -5.17 5.11
N ARG A 104 3.89 -4.39 5.70
CA ARG A 104 4.71 -4.82 6.84
C ARG A 104 4.46 -3.94 8.06
N LEU A 105 4.65 -4.52 9.24
CA LEU A 105 4.85 -3.80 10.50
C LEU A 105 6.15 -4.31 11.11
N ASP A 106 6.91 -3.40 11.71
CA ASP A 106 8.12 -3.79 12.44
C ASP A 106 7.75 -4.66 13.66
N SER A 107 8.73 -5.42 14.16
CA SER A 107 8.54 -6.20 15.39
C SER A 107 8.25 -5.32 16.61
N GLU A 108 8.79 -4.10 16.62
CA GLU A 108 8.57 -3.09 17.66
C GLU A 108 7.23 -2.33 17.50
N SER A 109 6.43 -2.68 16.50
CA SER A 109 5.13 -2.06 16.23
C SER A 109 4.01 -3.10 16.31
N ARG A 110 2.83 -2.65 16.71
CA ARG A 110 1.62 -3.48 16.85
C ARG A 110 0.44 -2.92 16.06
N GLY A 111 -0.65 -3.69 15.97
CA GLY A 111 -1.91 -3.23 15.41
C GLY A 111 -2.30 -3.90 14.10
N ILE A 112 -3.23 -3.28 13.38
CA ILE A 112 -3.93 -3.89 12.23
C ILE A 112 -2.97 -4.23 11.10
N MET A 113 -3.09 -5.45 10.58
CA MET A 113 -2.43 -5.90 9.38
C MET A 113 -3.38 -6.78 8.58
N ILE A 114 -3.40 -6.58 7.26
CA ILE A 114 -4.25 -7.36 6.38
C ILE A 114 -3.55 -8.65 5.99
N ILE A 115 -4.28 -9.76 6.07
CA ILE A 115 -3.85 -11.10 5.70
C ILE A 115 -4.76 -11.60 4.57
N THR A 116 -4.15 -12.13 3.50
CA THR A 116 -4.90 -12.62 2.33
C THR A 116 -4.08 -13.64 1.54
N ASN A 117 -4.73 -14.42 0.69
CA ASN A 117 -4.07 -15.16 -0.40
C ASN A 117 -4.30 -14.49 -1.77
N ASP A 118 -4.94 -13.32 -1.81
CA ASP A 118 -5.20 -12.59 -3.04
C ASP A 118 -4.13 -11.53 -3.31
N GLY A 119 -3.34 -11.76 -4.36
CA GLY A 119 -2.24 -10.86 -4.73
C GLY A 119 -2.74 -9.50 -5.22
N GLU A 120 -3.91 -9.47 -5.84
CA GLU A 120 -4.52 -8.24 -6.33
C GLU A 120 -5.00 -7.35 -5.17
N PHE A 121 -5.77 -7.91 -4.24
CA PHE A 121 -6.17 -7.21 -3.02
C PHE A 121 -4.97 -6.70 -2.21
N ALA A 122 -3.92 -7.51 -2.06
CA ALA A 122 -2.70 -7.08 -1.38
C ALA A 122 -1.99 -5.93 -2.12
N ASN A 123 -2.00 -5.94 -3.45
CA ASN A 123 -1.44 -4.85 -4.26
C ASN A 123 -2.23 -3.55 -4.05
N ILE A 124 -3.57 -3.60 -4.02
CA ILE A 124 -4.42 -2.45 -3.74
C ILE A 124 -4.03 -1.79 -2.40
N ILE A 125 -3.83 -2.60 -1.36
CA ILE A 125 -3.50 -2.11 -0.02
C ILE A 125 -2.09 -1.49 0.06
N THR A 126 -1.13 -2.05 -0.69
CA THR A 126 0.30 -1.77 -0.49
C THR A 126 0.88 -0.81 -1.51
N HIS A 127 0.36 -0.80 -2.73
CA HIS A 127 0.95 -0.02 -3.80
C HIS A 127 0.66 1.48 -3.58
N PRO A 128 1.69 2.36 -3.57
CA PRO A 128 1.56 3.77 -3.21
C PRO A 128 0.49 4.50 -4.01
N SER A 129 0.33 4.11 -5.28
CA SER A 129 -0.66 4.71 -6.16
C SER A 129 -2.05 4.74 -5.50
N TYR A 130 -2.50 3.67 -4.83
CA TYR A 130 -3.89 3.61 -4.32
C TYR A 130 -4.14 4.50 -3.10
N GLU A 131 -3.08 5.15 -2.59
CA GLU A 131 -3.16 6.14 -1.52
C GLU A 131 -3.95 5.67 -0.29
N ILE A 132 -3.91 4.36 -0.02
CA ILE A 132 -4.61 3.76 1.12
C ILE A 132 -4.02 4.35 2.40
N LEU A 133 -4.86 5.15 3.07
CA LEU A 133 -4.53 5.80 4.33
C LEU A 133 -4.33 4.77 5.43
N LYS A 134 -3.34 5.03 6.27
CA LYS A 134 -2.97 4.22 7.42
C LYS A 134 -2.96 5.14 8.63
N VAL A 135 -3.68 4.76 9.67
CA VAL A 135 -3.80 5.56 10.89
C VAL A 135 -2.99 4.92 12.00
N TYR A 136 -2.14 5.70 12.65
CA TYR A 136 -1.28 5.26 13.74
C TYR A 136 -1.51 6.09 14.98
N ASP A 137 -1.53 5.44 16.14
CA ASP A 137 -1.31 6.10 17.42
C ASP A 137 0.16 5.91 17.79
N VAL A 138 0.84 7.04 18.04
CA VAL A 138 2.26 7.10 18.38
C VAL A 138 2.39 7.69 19.78
N THR A 139 3.07 6.97 20.65
CA THR A 139 3.46 7.48 21.97
C THR A 139 4.94 7.80 21.95
N ILE A 140 5.29 9.04 22.30
CA ILE A 140 6.67 9.51 22.37
C ILE A 140 7.05 9.88 23.79
N ASN A 141 8.36 9.96 24.06
CA ASN A 141 8.85 10.58 25.29
C ASN A 141 8.68 12.11 25.26
N GLY A 142 8.47 12.69 26.43
CA GLY A 142 8.40 14.13 26.63
C GLY A 142 7.10 14.79 26.13
N LYS A 143 7.13 16.12 26.20
CA LYS A 143 6.06 17.00 25.70
C LYS A 143 6.34 17.32 24.22
N ILE A 144 5.40 16.98 23.35
CA ILE A 144 5.51 17.29 21.92
C ILE A 144 5.43 18.80 21.67
N ASP A 145 6.40 19.31 20.92
CA ASP A 145 6.38 20.64 20.33
C ASP A 145 5.43 20.64 19.13
N SER A 146 4.37 21.44 19.23
CA SER A 146 3.30 21.45 18.23
C SER A 146 3.69 22.21 16.96
N GLU A 147 4.59 23.18 17.06
CA GLU A 147 5.04 23.97 15.93
C GLU A 147 5.98 23.13 15.06
N LYS A 148 6.97 22.47 15.69
CA LYS A 148 7.85 21.52 15.00
C LYS A 148 7.10 20.38 14.33
N LEU A 149 6.08 19.82 15.00
CA LEU A 149 5.25 18.77 14.41
C LEU A 149 4.44 19.28 13.22
N LEU A 150 3.89 20.50 13.31
CA LEU A 150 3.15 21.13 12.23
C LEU A 150 4.04 21.40 11.01
N GLU A 151 5.27 21.85 11.22
CA GLU A 151 6.24 22.04 10.15
C GLU A 151 6.57 20.70 9.46
N ALA A 152 6.93 19.67 10.22
CA ALA A 152 7.20 18.34 9.68
C ALA A 152 6.00 17.73 8.95
N SER A 153 4.77 18.03 9.37
CA SER A 153 3.55 17.52 8.74
C SER A 153 3.33 18.03 7.31
N LYS A 154 3.99 19.13 6.92
CA LYS A 154 3.95 19.67 5.55
C LYS A 154 4.86 18.90 4.58
N GLY A 155 5.54 17.87 5.07
CA GLY A 155 6.57 17.13 4.35
C GLY A 155 7.96 17.50 4.86
N ILE A 156 8.85 16.52 4.93
CA ILE A 156 10.19 16.70 5.50
C ILE A 156 11.21 15.82 4.78
N THR A 157 12.41 16.36 4.55
CA THR A 157 13.52 15.61 3.95
C THR A 157 14.52 15.25 5.04
N ILE A 158 14.78 13.95 5.23
CA ILE A 158 15.74 13.45 6.23
C ILE A 158 16.72 12.54 5.51
N LYS A 159 18.02 12.86 5.53
CA LYS A 159 19.09 12.06 4.89
C LYS A 159 18.78 11.74 3.41
N ASN A 160 18.39 12.75 2.62
CA ASN A 160 17.99 12.63 1.21
C ASN A 160 16.75 11.76 0.94
N ILE A 161 15.99 11.41 1.98
CA ILE A 161 14.69 10.74 1.83
C ILE A 161 13.60 11.78 2.11
N ASN A 162 12.79 12.06 1.08
CA ASN A 162 11.61 12.90 1.22
C ASN A 162 10.49 12.10 1.87
N TYR A 163 9.88 12.61 2.93
CA TYR A 163 8.67 12.09 3.54
C TYR A 163 7.50 12.99 3.17
N SER A 164 6.43 12.35 2.70
CA SER A 164 5.25 13.04 2.20
C SER A 164 4.51 13.77 3.33
N PRO A 165 3.72 14.81 3.02
CA PRO A 165 2.87 15.45 4.02
C PRO A 165 1.96 14.44 4.73
N PHE A 166 1.71 14.64 6.02
CA PHE A 166 0.86 13.78 6.82
C PHE A 166 -0.12 14.59 7.67
N LYS A 167 -1.24 13.98 8.03
CA LYS A 167 -2.20 14.60 8.97
C LYS A 167 -1.90 14.11 10.38
N PHE A 168 -2.13 14.96 11.37
CA PHE A 168 -1.97 14.57 12.77
C PHE A 168 -3.05 15.17 13.67
N LYS A 169 -3.28 14.52 14.80
CA LYS A 169 -4.06 15.03 15.94
C LYS A 169 -3.31 14.68 17.22
N ILE A 170 -3.04 15.67 18.05
CA ILE A 170 -2.44 15.43 19.36
C ILE A 170 -3.55 14.94 20.30
N LEU A 171 -3.43 13.71 20.79
CA LEU A 171 -4.41 13.09 21.70
C LEU A 171 -4.14 13.47 23.15
N SER A 172 -2.87 13.60 23.53
CA SER A 172 -2.46 14.07 24.85
C SER A 172 -1.07 14.70 24.83
N LYS A 173 -0.85 15.69 25.70
CA LYS A 173 0.43 16.39 25.91
C LYS A 173 0.84 16.27 27.37
N GLY A 174 1.56 15.23 27.72
CA GLY A 174 2.14 15.07 29.05
C GLY A 174 3.57 15.57 29.12
N ARG A 175 4.06 15.83 30.34
CA ARG A 175 5.48 16.17 30.59
C ARG A 175 6.40 14.97 30.32
N ILE A 176 5.94 13.77 30.66
CA ILE A 176 6.70 12.52 30.53
C ILE A 176 6.50 11.88 29.15
N GLN A 177 5.27 11.92 28.61
CA GLN A 177 4.93 11.32 27.33
C GLN A 177 3.84 12.13 26.63
N SER A 178 3.83 12.08 25.30
CA SER A 178 2.76 12.63 24.47
C SER A 178 2.23 11.57 23.53
N LYS A 179 0.92 11.59 23.26
CA LYS A 179 0.27 10.68 22.33
C LYS A 179 -0.26 11.45 21.13
N ILE A 180 0.08 10.99 19.93
CA ILE A 180 -0.25 11.62 18.66
C ILE A 180 -0.87 10.59 17.73
N ARG A 181 -2.01 10.92 17.13
CA ARG A 181 -2.58 10.17 16.02
C ARG A 181 -2.04 10.73 14.71
N LEU A 182 -1.46 9.89 13.88
CA LEU A 182 -0.98 10.22 12.54
C LEU A 182 -1.81 9.50 11.47
N THR A 183 -2.01 10.16 10.34
CA THR A 183 -2.58 9.54 9.13
C THR A 183 -1.61 9.76 7.98
N ILE A 184 -1.10 8.66 7.43
CA ILE A 184 -0.14 8.62 6.32
C ILE A 184 -0.69 7.78 5.16
N ASN A 185 -0.35 8.15 3.93
CA ASN A 185 -0.67 7.36 2.74
C ASN A 185 0.52 6.49 2.27
N GLU A 186 1.75 6.86 2.63
CA GLU A 186 2.95 6.07 2.34
C GLU A 186 3.33 5.11 3.48
N GLY A 187 4.47 4.43 3.32
CA GLY A 187 4.94 3.39 4.23
C GLY A 187 6.41 3.10 4.05
N LYS A 188 7.24 4.14 3.98
CA LYS A 188 8.69 4.01 3.88
C LYS A 188 9.24 3.30 5.12
N ASN A 189 10.40 2.66 4.97
CA ASN A 189 11.00 1.89 6.06
C ASN A 189 11.17 2.75 7.33
N ARG A 190 10.50 2.33 8.42
CA ARG A 190 10.52 2.98 9.74
C ARG A 190 10.20 4.48 9.71
N GLU A 191 9.40 4.91 8.74
CA GLU A 191 9.07 6.32 8.48
C GLU A 191 8.70 7.12 9.72
N ILE A 192 7.64 6.72 10.45
CA ILE A 192 7.17 7.43 11.64
C ILE A 192 8.28 7.56 12.70
N ARG A 193 9.05 6.49 12.92
CA ARG A 193 10.15 6.52 13.90
C ARG A 193 11.25 7.48 13.49
N LYS A 194 11.64 7.48 12.20
CA LYS A 194 12.67 8.38 11.66
C LYS A 194 12.24 9.85 11.74
N ILE A 195 10.97 10.15 11.47
CA ILE A 195 10.42 11.50 11.60
C ILE A 195 10.52 11.98 13.06
N PHE A 196 10.01 11.19 14.01
CA PHE A 196 10.07 11.60 15.43
C PHE A 196 11.50 11.66 15.98
N GLU A 197 12.38 10.75 15.57
CA GLU A 197 13.79 10.77 15.95
C GLU A 197 14.47 12.06 15.47
N HIS A 198 14.21 12.48 14.24
CA HIS A 198 14.70 13.75 13.70
C HIS A 198 14.17 14.97 14.46
N LEU A 199 12.94 14.91 14.97
CA LEU A 199 12.36 15.94 15.83
C LEU A 199 12.90 15.92 17.27
N GLY A 200 13.80 14.98 17.61
CA GLY A 200 14.38 14.85 18.94
C GLY A 200 13.58 13.96 19.90
N TYR A 201 12.65 13.15 19.39
CA TYR A 201 11.77 12.30 20.19
C TYR A 201 12.01 10.81 19.93
N LYS A 202 12.02 10.03 21.01
CA LYS A 202 12.00 8.58 20.97
C LYS A 202 10.57 8.07 20.96
N VAL A 203 10.22 7.27 19.95
CA VAL A 203 8.94 6.54 19.90
C VAL A 203 8.96 5.38 20.89
N ILE A 204 8.08 5.45 21.89
CA ILE A 204 7.90 4.44 22.95
C ILE A 204 6.95 3.33 22.49
N ASP A 205 5.81 3.71 21.92
CA ASP A 205 4.81 2.78 21.39
C ASP A 205 4.34 3.25 20.01
N LEU A 206 4.10 2.30 19.12
CA LEU A 206 3.61 2.55 17.77
C LEU A 206 2.56 1.50 17.42
N GLU A 207 1.31 1.97 17.39
CA GLU A 207 0.14 1.14 17.12
C GLU A 207 -0.51 1.59 15.82
N ARG A 208 -0.65 0.67 14.84
CA ARG A 208 -1.49 0.92 13.66
C ARG A 208 -2.95 0.63 14.00
N ILE A 209 -3.75 1.67 14.06
CA ILE A 209 -5.17 1.60 14.41
C ILE A 209 -6.00 1.09 13.23
N SER A 210 -5.67 1.54 12.01
CA SER A 210 -6.42 1.15 10.81
C SER A 210 -5.58 1.15 9.53
N VAL A 211 -6.08 0.41 8.54
CA VAL A 211 -5.65 0.42 7.14
C VAL A 211 -6.90 0.63 6.30
N GLY A 212 -7.02 1.77 5.64
CA GLY A 212 -8.26 2.17 4.96
C GLY A 212 -9.44 2.17 5.95
N CYS A 213 -10.54 1.52 5.56
CA CYS A 213 -11.72 1.35 6.39
C CYS A 213 -11.58 0.27 7.46
N VAL A 214 -10.58 -0.62 7.35
CA VAL A 214 -10.39 -1.73 8.30
C VAL A 214 -9.68 -1.21 9.54
N SER A 215 -10.39 -1.23 10.65
CA SER A 215 -9.96 -0.70 11.93
C SER A 215 -9.93 -1.79 13.00
N LYS A 216 -9.14 -1.59 14.07
CA LYS A 216 -9.20 -2.45 15.26
C LYS A 216 -10.55 -2.38 15.97
N TYR A 217 -11.31 -1.34 15.74
CA TYR A 217 -12.69 -1.20 16.17
C TYR A 217 -13.60 -1.56 14.98
N ASN A 218 -14.51 -2.51 15.18
CA ASN A 218 -15.46 -2.94 14.17
C ASN A 218 -16.82 -3.13 14.85
N GLU A 219 -17.89 -2.75 14.17
CA GLU A 219 -19.26 -2.81 14.71
C GLU A 219 -19.73 -4.25 14.94
N VAL A 220 -19.23 -5.20 14.14
CA VAL A 220 -19.61 -6.63 14.21
C VAL A 220 -18.83 -7.36 15.29
N SER A 221 -17.51 -7.17 15.35
CA SER A 221 -16.63 -7.93 16.26
C SER A 221 -16.16 -7.15 17.48
N GLY A 222 -16.61 -5.90 17.67
CA GLY A 222 -16.10 -5.02 18.71
C GLY A 222 -14.64 -4.65 18.49
N THR A 223 -13.83 -4.75 19.55
CA THR A 223 -12.38 -4.46 19.47
C THR A 223 -11.59 -5.72 19.17
N LEU A 224 -10.85 -5.73 18.06
CA LEU A 224 -9.93 -6.81 17.70
C LEU A 224 -8.67 -6.70 18.58
N GLU A 225 -8.51 -7.64 19.51
CA GLU A 225 -7.39 -7.65 20.45
C GLU A 225 -6.12 -8.27 19.85
N ALA A 226 -5.00 -8.06 20.54
CA ALA A 226 -3.69 -8.53 20.07
C ALA A 226 -3.63 -10.05 19.87
N GLY A 227 -3.25 -10.46 18.66
CA GLY A 227 -3.11 -11.85 18.26
C GLY A 227 -4.38 -12.43 17.65
N HIS A 228 -5.52 -11.76 17.76
CA HIS A 228 -6.75 -12.21 17.13
C HIS A 228 -6.80 -11.83 15.65
N ILE A 229 -7.41 -12.73 14.89
CA ILE A 229 -7.68 -12.60 13.46
C ILE A 229 -9.18 -12.74 13.22
N ARG A 230 -9.71 -11.98 12.27
CA ARG A 230 -11.09 -12.11 11.79
C ARG A 230 -11.15 -12.01 10.28
N ASP A 231 -12.19 -12.56 9.67
CA ASP A 231 -12.51 -12.27 8.29
C ASP A 231 -12.97 -10.79 8.14
N LEU A 232 -12.70 -10.22 6.97
CA LEU A 232 -13.21 -8.91 6.60
C LEU A 232 -14.68 -9.01 6.20
N THR A 233 -15.44 -7.96 6.48
CA THR A 233 -16.81 -7.82 6.00
C THR A 233 -16.83 -7.52 4.50
N GLU A 234 -17.94 -7.82 3.83
CA GLU A 234 -18.13 -7.50 2.41
C GLU A 234 -17.94 -6.01 2.12
N LYS A 235 -18.41 -5.13 3.02
CA LYS A 235 -18.23 -3.68 2.93
C LYS A 235 -16.74 -3.28 3.00
N GLU A 236 -15.97 -3.91 3.89
CA GLU A 236 -14.52 -3.67 3.98
C GLU A 236 -13.79 -4.14 2.72
N ILE A 237 -14.17 -5.29 2.18
CA ILE A 237 -13.59 -5.83 0.93
C ILE A 237 -13.91 -4.91 -0.25
N ALA A 238 -15.18 -4.55 -0.43
CA ALA A 238 -15.64 -3.67 -1.50
C ALA A 238 -14.96 -2.29 -1.46
N PHE A 239 -14.72 -1.73 -0.27
CA PHE A 239 -14.01 -0.46 -0.13
C PHE A 239 -12.64 -0.46 -0.84
N PHE A 240 -11.87 -1.53 -0.71
CA PHE A 240 -10.56 -1.62 -1.35
C PHE A 240 -10.68 -1.79 -2.85
N PHE A 241 -11.53 -2.69 -3.33
CA PHE A 241 -11.73 -2.88 -4.78
C PHE A 241 -12.24 -1.60 -5.46
N ASN A 242 -13.10 -0.82 -4.81
CA ASN A 242 -13.53 0.48 -5.34
C ASN A 242 -12.39 1.49 -5.50
N GLN A 243 -11.27 1.37 -4.76
CA GLN A 243 -10.09 2.22 -5.00
C GLN A 243 -9.34 1.84 -6.28
N LYS A 244 -9.48 0.60 -6.73
CA LYS A 244 -9.00 0.17 -8.05
C LYS A 244 -9.77 0.89 -9.14
N ASP A 245 -11.09 0.99 -9.00
CA ASP A 245 -11.96 1.62 -10.00
C ASP A 245 -11.79 3.13 -10.07
N LYS A 246 -11.53 3.82 -8.95
CA LYS A 246 -11.21 5.26 -8.98
C LYS A 246 -9.99 5.53 -9.87
N LYS A 247 -8.96 4.70 -9.72
CA LYS A 247 -7.76 4.77 -10.54
C LYS A 247 -7.93 4.31 -11.96
N LEU A 248 -8.70 3.25 -12.19
CA LEU A 248 -9.06 2.83 -13.53
C LEU A 248 -9.81 3.96 -14.24
N LYS A 249 -10.74 4.65 -13.57
CA LYS A 249 -11.43 5.83 -14.10
C LYS A 249 -10.46 6.99 -14.34
N ASP A 250 -9.48 7.22 -13.46
CA ASP A 250 -8.44 8.23 -13.67
C ASP A 250 -7.52 7.88 -14.86
N ILE A 251 -7.28 6.58 -15.13
CA ILE A 251 -6.51 6.07 -16.27
C ILE A 251 -7.35 6.06 -17.55
N GLU A 252 -8.62 5.65 -17.48
CA GLU A 252 -9.58 5.67 -18.60
C GLU A 252 -9.87 7.11 -19.04
N ASN A 253 -9.88 8.06 -18.11
CA ASN A 253 -9.93 9.48 -18.44
C ASN A 253 -8.67 9.94 -19.19
N ILE A 254 -7.51 9.32 -19.00
CA ILE A 254 -6.30 9.61 -19.80
C ILE A 254 -6.42 9.02 -21.21
N PHE A 255 -7.20 7.95 -21.39
CA PHE A 255 -7.38 7.24 -22.66
C PHE A 255 -8.75 7.46 -23.32
N SER A 256 -9.56 8.42 -22.86
CA SER A 256 -10.76 8.84 -23.59
C SER A 256 -10.35 9.45 -24.93
N SER A 257 -11.09 9.15 -26.00
CA SER A 257 -10.78 9.60 -27.36
C SER A 257 -10.63 11.12 -27.49
N GLU A 258 -11.33 11.89 -26.64
CA GLU A 258 -11.19 13.34 -26.53
C GLU A 258 -9.82 13.77 -25.98
N ASN A 259 -9.23 13.01 -25.05
CA ASN A 259 -7.91 13.33 -24.47
C ASN A 259 -6.74 12.82 -25.31
N ILE A 260 -6.90 11.75 -26.09
CA ILE A 260 -5.86 11.29 -27.03
C ILE A 260 -5.69 12.27 -28.19
N GLU A 261 -6.77 12.85 -28.72
CA GLU A 261 -6.68 13.92 -29.73
C GLU A 261 -6.05 15.21 -29.19
N ASN A 262 -6.30 15.53 -27.91
CA ASN A 262 -5.70 16.70 -27.26
C ASN A 262 -4.23 16.48 -26.93
N ILE A 263 -3.83 15.28 -26.48
CA ILE A 263 -2.43 14.91 -26.24
C ILE A 263 -1.62 14.96 -27.55
N ASP A 264 -2.17 14.46 -28.67
CA ASP A 264 -1.50 14.52 -29.98
C ASP A 264 -1.40 15.95 -30.55
N LYS A 265 -2.37 16.83 -30.24
CA LYS A 265 -2.31 18.26 -30.58
C LYS A 265 -1.28 19.00 -29.74
N ASP A 266 -1.31 18.81 -28.43
CA ASP A 266 -0.39 19.44 -27.49
C ASP A 266 1.06 19.02 -27.79
N TYR A 267 1.30 17.73 -28.09
CA TYR A 267 2.64 17.23 -28.44
C TYR A 267 3.13 17.78 -29.79
N LYS A 268 2.25 17.96 -30.79
CA LYS A 268 2.60 18.59 -32.08
C LYS A 268 2.82 20.09 -31.97
N GLU A 269 2.09 20.79 -31.09
CA GLU A 269 2.34 22.19 -30.77
C GLU A 269 3.65 22.37 -30.00
N GLU A 270 3.96 21.50 -29.04
CA GLU A 270 5.20 21.56 -28.25
C GLU A 270 6.45 21.34 -29.13
N ILE A 271 6.38 20.46 -30.14
CA ILE A 271 7.45 20.29 -31.14
C ILE A 271 7.60 21.55 -32.01
N LYS A 272 6.50 22.13 -32.53
CA LYS A 272 6.55 23.39 -33.29
C LYS A 272 7.04 24.58 -32.46
N ILE A 273 6.68 24.63 -31.18
CA ILE A 273 7.11 25.67 -30.23
C ILE A 273 8.60 25.50 -29.92
N ASN A 274 9.08 24.28 -29.69
CA ASN A 274 10.51 24.02 -29.42
C ASN A 274 11.40 24.26 -30.66
N GLU A 275 10.92 23.97 -31.87
CA GLU A 275 11.60 24.37 -33.11
C GLU A 275 11.66 25.90 -33.28
N LYS A 276 10.54 26.62 -33.06
CA LYS A 276 10.51 28.10 -33.11
C LYS A 276 11.28 28.76 -31.96
N ALA A 277 11.33 28.16 -30.77
CA ALA A 277 12.03 28.68 -29.59
C ALA A 277 13.54 28.47 -29.70
N ASN A 278 14.01 27.40 -30.33
CA ASN A 278 15.43 27.25 -30.68
C ASN A 278 15.87 28.25 -31.75
N ILE A 279 14.98 28.66 -32.66
CA ILE A 279 15.25 29.74 -33.61
C ILE A 279 15.26 31.13 -32.93
N LYS A 280 14.46 31.35 -31.87
CA LYS A 280 14.34 32.65 -31.16
C LYS A 280 15.24 32.84 -29.92
N LYS A 281 15.78 31.80 -29.28
CA LYS A 281 16.74 31.95 -28.16
C LYS A 281 18.13 32.44 -28.62
N HIS A 282 18.35 32.60 -29.91
CA HIS A 282 19.42 33.45 -30.47
C HIS A 282 19.11 34.96 -30.42
N ASN A 283 17.97 35.42 -29.87
CA ASN A 283 17.64 36.85 -29.76
C ASN A 283 16.91 37.24 -28.44
N LYS A 284 17.71 37.66 -27.43
CA LYS A 284 17.48 38.81 -26.52
C LYS A 284 16.38 38.78 -25.42
N SER A 285 16.84 38.67 -24.17
CA SER A 285 16.70 39.60 -23.01
C SER A 285 15.47 40.56 -22.86
N LYS A 286 14.86 40.61 -21.65
CA LYS A 286 14.71 41.80 -20.73
C LYS A 286 13.45 41.77 -19.81
N TRP A 287 13.69 42.05 -18.52
CA TRP A 287 12.87 42.74 -17.48
C TRP A 287 11.56 42.17 -16.82
N ALA A 288 11.64 42.14 -15.46
CA ALA A 288 10.73 42.72 -14.44
C ALA A 288 9.36 42.10 -14.02
N LYS A 289 9.38 41.47 -12.82
CA LYS A 289 8.64 41.67 -11.53
C LYS A 289 7.10 41.97 -11.44
N PRO A 290 6.46 41.59 -10.29
CA PRO A 290 5.03 41.25 -10.17
C PRO A 290 4.16 42.29 -9.42
N LYS A 291 2.82 42.17 -9.46
CA LYS A 291 1.90 42.90 -8.56
C LYS A 291 0.73 42.05 -8.02
N ASN A 292 0.43 42.32 -6.76
CA ASN A 292 -0.53 41.73 -5.82
C ASN A 292 -2.01 41.90 -6.20
N LEU A 293 -2.90 41.10 -5.60
CA LEU A 293 -4.18 41.61 -5.08
C LEU A 293 -4.66 40.86 -3.81
N LYS A 294 -5.11 41.63 -2.81
CA LYS A 294 -5.51 41.29 -1.44
C LYS A 294 -7.04 41.14 -1.30
N LYS A 295 -7.43 40.47 -0.20
CA LYS A 295 -8.66 40.63 0.65
C LYS A 295 -9.95 39.98 0.09
N LYS A 296 -10.83 39.37 0.91
CA LYS A 296 -11.48 39.94 2.12
C LYS A 296 -12.13 38.85 3.02
N ILE A 297 -12.20 39.18 4.31
CA ILE A 297 -12.76 38.48 5.49
C ILE A 297 -14.21 38.91 5.74
N LYS A 298 -15.01 38.06 6.44
CA LYS A 298 -15.94 38.36 7.58
C LYS A 298 -17.01 37.25 7.67
N LYS A 299 -17.68 36.90 8.77
CA LYS A 299 -17.58 36.98 10.27
C LYS A 299 -18.99 36.56 10.78
N ALA A 300 -19.12 35.82 11.90
CA ALA A 300 -20.20 35.87 12.93
C ALA A 300 -20.17 34.55 13.76
N ASN A 301 -19.74 34.54 15.03
CA ASN A 301 -20.45 34.87 16.30
C ASN A 301 -21.41 33.75 16.77
N PHE A 302 -21.06 32.94 17.78
CA PHE A 302 -21.22 33.11 19.24
C PHE A 302 -22.63 32.78 19.80
N LYS A 303 -22.73 31.66 20.52
CA LYS A 303 -23.14 31.59 21.93
C LYS A 303 -22.47 30.39 22.58
#